data_AF-A0A2M7D911-F1
#
_entry.id   AF-A0A2M7D911-F1
#
_cell.length_a   1.000
_cell.length_b   1.000
_cell.length_c   1.000
_cell.angle_alpha   90.00
_cell.angle_beta   90.00
_cell.angle_gamma   90.00
#
_symmetry.space_group_name_H-M   'P 1'
#
loop_
_entity.id
_entity.type
_entity.pdbx_description
1 polymer ?
#
loop_
_entity_poly.entity_id
_entity_poly.type
_entity_poly.pdbx_seq_one_letter_code
_entity_poly.pdbx_strand_id
1 'polypeptide(L)'
;MKILIAFYSRTKGTEKIAEALEEELETRGHSVEVEKIRPQKEHGFWGWWHLRMIKGDCGIHPPKIRDVSGYDFVCIGSPNWTRLSLPVAGYLKEIEGLRHKNVGFFATTFAPPVFERYILSAYLLDATFSWQVSKKGGRIIDSILFSSFFKRWSVASDQGKKLIKNFCDKLETPIYSLKKYFLEQKEIENTRFLVVLFSSILLLSLVFQFFSSLLKLQILSWDEYLLIFAIEFFAYLIILTILTSRAFIFLGKYLAGIALIFGLTVVVMFLLPALGRPIILSYVLIFIVFIFFRNPKTILFAGLVILCSYFYLFYNYPLKGILLPSLDLPFILLNVGIIGFIAKNLQDHFLSLLYAQDEIETAKTVLEIKVKARTRELRDLSESLEDQVEERTASLQEKIEELEKFNRLTVGRELKMIELKEEIKKLEEELEKHKKS
;
A
#
# COMPACT_ATOMS: atom_id res chain seq x y z
N MET A 1 3.30 -9.83 15.66
CA MET A 1 2.22 -9.21 14.87
C MET A 1 1.34 -10.31 14.30
N LYS A 2 0.07 -10.02 14.04
CA LYS A 2 -0.84 -10.90 13.28
C LYS A 2 -0.83 -10.47 11.82
N ILE A 3 -0.41 -11.37 10.92
CA ILE A 3 -0.17 -11.06 9.51
C ILE A 3 -1.03 -11.98 8.63
N LEU A 4 -1.71 -11.39 7.64
CA LEU A 4 -2.44 -12.14 6.62
C LEU A 4 -1.62 -12.21 5.34
N ILE A 5 -1.43 -13.40 4.76
CA ILE A 5 -0.91 -13.58 3.40
C ILE A 5 -2.04 -14.13 2.52
N ALA A 6 -2.63 -13.30 1.67
CA ALA A 6 -3.66 -13.72 0.73
C ALA A 6 -3.12 -13.72 -0.70
N PHE A 7 -3.25 -14.83 -1.44
CA PHE A 7 -2.69 -14.91 -2.79
C PHE A 7 -3.50 -15.79 -3.74
N TYR A 8 -3.33 -15.55 -5.04
CA TYR A 8 -3.76 -16.48 -6.08
C TYR A 8 -2.55 -17.07 -6.78
N SER A 9 -2.58 -18.37 -7.11
CA SER A 9 -1.55 -18.98 -7.95
C SER A 9 -2.11 -20.13 -8.79
N ARG A 10 -1.95 -20.03 -10.11
CA ARG A 10 -2.32 -21.08 -11.06
C ARG A 10 -1.23 -22.16 -11.21
N THR A 11 0.03 -21.73 -11.31
CA THR A 11 1.19 -22.59 -11.62
C THR A 11 2.15 -22.75 -10.44
N LYS A 12 1.68 -22.51 -9.21
CA LYS A 12 2.46 -22.52 -7.95
C LYS A 12 3.60 -21.51 -7.83
N GLY A 13 3.88 -20.70 -8.86
CA GLY A 13 4.97 -19.71 -8.79
C GLY A 13 4.78 -18.70 -7.65
N THR A 14 3.60 -18.10 -7.59
CA THR A 14 3.21 -17.13 -6.53
C THR A 14 3.07 -17.81 -5.17
N GLU A 15 2.61 -19.07 -5.16
CA GLU A 15 2.48 -19.90 -3.96
C GLU A 15 3.84 -20.12 -3.27
N LYS A 16 4.89 -20.45 -4.04
CA LYS A 16 6.25 -20.56 -3.49
C LYS A 16 6.78 -19.28 -2.83
N ILE A 17 6.32 -18.11 -3.28
CA ILE A 17 6.67 -16.85 -2.63
C ILE A 17 5.90 -16.69 -1.33
N ALA A 18 4.61 -17.02 -1.32
CA ALA A 18 3.79 -16.99 -0.12
C ALA A 18 4.37 -17.91 0.97
N GLU A 19 4.76 -19.15 0.59
CA GLU A 19 5.43 -20.12 1.47
C GLU A 19 6.75 -19.54 2.05
N ALA A 20 7.59 -18.93 1.21
CA ALA A 20 8.84 -18.33 1.67
C ALA A 20 8.63 -17.09 2.58
N LEU A 21 7.56 -16.31 2.35
CA LEU A 21 7.19 -15.20 3.21
C LEU A 21 6.65 -15.69 4.56
N GLU A 22 5.82 -16.72 4.54
CA GLU A 22 5.29 -17.38 5.75
C GLU A 22 6.45 -17.89 6.61
N GLU A 23 7.36 -18.70 6.04
CA GLU A 23 8.52 -19.24 6.76
C GLU A 23 9.39 -18.15 7.39
N GLU A 24 9.73 -17.09 6.63
CA GLU A 24 10.55 -15.99 7.14
C GLU A 24 9.84 -15.22 8.26
N LEU A 25 8.55 -14.93 8.14
CA LEU A 25 7.79 -14.17 9.13
C LEU A 25 7.52 -14.98 10.41
N GLU A 26 7.24 -16.27 10.28
CA GLU A 26 7.09 -17.18 11.42
C GLU A 26 8.41 -17.36 12.18
N THR A 27 9.54 -17.47 11.47
CA THR A 27 10.88 -17.53 12.07
C THR A 27 11.19 -16.29 12.91
N ARG A 28 10.59 -15.14 12.57
CA ARG A 28 10.67 -13.88 13.33
C ARG A 28 9.68 -13.78 14.49
N GLY A 29 8.91 -14.83 14.77
CA GLY A 29 7.95 -14.90 15.87
C GLY A 29 6.63 -14.18 15.58
N HIS A 30 6.25 -14.02 14.31
CA HIS A 30 4.94 -13.49 13.94
C HIS A 30 3.90 -14.60 13.79
N SER A 31 2.63 -14.26 14.04
CA SER A 31 1.51 -15.15 13.75
C SER A 31 1.05 -14.86 12.33
N VAL A 32 1.20 -15.85 11.45
CA VAL A 32 0.87 -15.73 10.03
C VAL A 32 -0.35 -16.59 9.71
N GLU A 33 -1.31 -16.02 9.00
CA GLU A 33 -2.46 -16.74 8.46
C GLU A 33 -2.43 -16.64 6.94
N VAL A 34 -2.51 -17.79 6.25
CA VAL A 34 -2.37 -17.85 4.79
C VAL A 34 -3.69 -18.24 4.12
N GLU A 35 -4.12 -17.42 3.16
CA GLU A 35 -5.32 -17.65 2.36
C GLU A 35 -5.00 -17.75 0.87
N LYS A 36 -5.29 -18.93 0.29
CA LYS A 36 -5.26 -19.12 -1.16
C LYS A 36 -6.62 -18.79 -1.79
N ILE A 37 -6.65 -17.72 -2.58
CA ILE A 37 -7.81 -17.26 -3.34
C ILE A 37 -8.12 -18.28 -4.45
N ARG A 38 -9.39 -18.65 -4.60
CA ARG A 38 -9.84 -19.63 -5.59
C ARG A 38 -10.93 -19.04 -6.51
N PRO A 39 -10.72 -19.00 -7.83
CA PRO A 39 -11.80 -18.67 -8.76
C PRO A 39 -12.85 -19.79 -8.80
N GLN A 40 -14.10 -19.47 -9.10
CA GLN A 40 -15.17 -20.47 -9.27
C GLN A 40 -14.91 -21.39 -10.46
N LYS A 41 -14.24 -20.86 -11.50
CA LYS A 41 -13.81 -21.60 -12.67
C LYS A 41 -12.38 -21.22 -13.01
N GLU A 42 -11.51 -22.22 -13.13
CA GLU A 42 -10.13 -22.04 -13.52
C GLU A 42 -9.99 -21.97 -15.04
N HIS A 43 -9.11 -21.11 -15.54
CA HIS A 43 -8.91 -20.89 -16.97
C HIS A 43 -7.43 -20.91 -17.36
N GLY A 44 -7.18 -21.16 -18.65
CA GLY A 44 -5.88 -20.93 -19.27
C GLY A 44 -5.52 -19.44 -19.30
N PHE A 45 -4.26 -19.10 -19.62
CA PHE A 45 -3.81 -17.71 -19.74
C PHE A 45 -4.67 -16.92 -20.74
N TRP A 46 -4.90 -17.49 -21.93
CA TRP A 46 -5.77 -16.89 -22.94
C TRP A 46 -7.22 -16.80 -22.49
N GLY A 47 -7.73 -17.80 -21.76
CA GLY A 47 -9.08 -17.75 -21.20
C GLY A 47 -9.24 -16.60 -20.20
N TRP A 48 -8.25 -16.39 -19.33
CA TRP A 48 -8.21 -15.25 -18.42
C TRP A 48 -8.08 -13.91 -19.14
N TRP A 49 -7.27 -13.86 -20.20
CA TRP A 49 -7.12 -12.67 -21.03
C TRP A 49 -8.45 -12.30 -21.72
N HIS A 50 -9.15 -13.27 -22.32
CA HIS A 50 -10.47 -13.05 -22.92
C HIS A 50 -11.51 -12.59 -21.90
N LEU A 51 -11.56 -13.22 -20.71
CA LEU A 51 -12.45 -12.80 -19.64
C LEU A 51 -12.21 -11.36 -19.21
N ARG A 52 -10.93 -10.95 -19.10
CA ARG A 52 -10.58 -9.56 -18.78
C ARG A 52 -11.09 -8.59 -19.85
N MET A 53 -10.94 -8.92 -21.13
CA MET A 53 -11.33 -8.04 -22.22
C MET A 53 -12.86 -7.90 -22.37
N ILE A 54 -13.62 -8.98 -22.09
CA ILE A 54 -15.07 -9.01 -22.32
C ILE A 54 -15.86 -8.63 -21.07
N LYS A 55 -15.53 -9.24 -19.91
CA LYS A 55 -16.29 -9.08 -18.67
C LYS A 55 -15.61 -8.18 -17.65
N GLY A 56 -14.28 -8.17 -17.63
CA GLY A 56 -13.50 -7.39 -16.67
C GLY A 56 -13.59 -7.90 -15.21
N ASP A 57 -14.24 -9.05 -14.98
CA ASP A 57 -14.40 -9.64 -13.65
C ASP A 57 -14.45 -11.17 -13.71
N CYS A 58 -14.27 -11.81 -12.55
CA CYS A 58 -14.47 -13.24 -12.39
C CYS A 58 -15.13 -13.58 -11.06
N GLY A 59 -16.00 -14.59 -11.05
CA GLY A 59 -16.52 -15.15 -9.81
C GLY A 59 -15.42 -15.85 -9.02
N ILE A 60 -15.30 -15.53 -7.74
CA ILE A 60 -14.43 -16.22 -6.79
C ILE A 60 -15.26 -16.97 -5.75
N HIS A 61 -14.65 -17.95 -5.10
CA HIS A 61 -15.20 -18.48 -3.86
C HIS A 61 -15.11 -17.40 -2.77
N PRO A 62 -16.10 -17.31 -1.86
CA PRO A 62 -16.09 -16.35 -0.78
C PRO A 62 -14.75 -16.38 -0.01
N PRO A 63 -14.14 -15.22 0.27
CA PRO A 63 -12.96 -15.13 1.13
C PRO A 63 -13.21 -15.85 2.46
N LYS A 64 -12.23 -16.64 2.90
CA LYS A 64 -12.25 -17.21 4.26
C LYS A 64 -12.16 -16.08 5.28
N ILE A 65 -11.34 -15.08 5.00
CA ILE A 65 -11.13 -13.91 5.85
C ILE A 65 -11.71 -12.70 5.12
N ARG A 66 -12.94 -12.34 5.47
CA ARG A 66 -13.61 -11.16 4.89
C ARG A 66 -13.17 -9.85 5.53
N ASP A 67 -13.11 -9.81 6.86
CA ASP A 67 -12.65 -8.61 7.58
C ASP A 67 -11.17 -8.76 7.96
N VAL A 68 -10.33 -7.89 7.41
CA VAL A 68 -8.89 -7.86 7.69
C VAL A 68 -8.51 -6.84 8.78
N SER A 69 -9.50 -6.22 9.44
CA SER A 69 -9.27 -5.21 10.48
C SER A 69 -8.45 -5.74 11.68
N GLY A 70 -8.55 -7.04 11.97
CA GLY A 70 -7.83 -7.70 13.05
C GLY A 70 -6.35 -8.01 12.77
N TYR A 71 -5.84 -7.75 11.56
CA TYR A 71 -4.45 -8.00 11.19
C TYR A 71 -3.62 -6.71 11.25
N ASP A 72 -2.39 -6.80 11.73
CA ASP A 72 -1.45 -5.68 11.73
C ASP A 72 -0.99 -5.37 10.30
N PHE A 73 -0.75 -6.43 9.50
CA PHE A 73 -0.27 -6.36 8.12
C PHE A 73 -1.00 -7.33 7.20
N VAL A 74 -1.18 -6.92 5.95
CA VAL A 74 -1.80 -7.75 4.90
C VAL A 74 -0.88 -7.83 3.69
N CYS A 75 -0.39 -9.02 3.36
CA CYS A 75 0.38 -9.28 2.15
C CYS A 75 -0.54 -9.86 1.08
N ILE A 76 -0.53 -9.27 -0.12
CA ILE A 76 -1.34 -9.70 -1.27
C ILE A 76 -0.43 -10.23 -2.38
N GLY A 77 -0.72 -11.44 -2.85
CA GLY A 77 0.03 -12.13 -3.89
C GLY A 77 -0.73 -12.27 -5.20
N SER A 78 -0.13 -11.88 -6.33
CA SER A 78 -0.74 -12.07 -7.67
C SER A 78 0.28 -12.51 -8.72
N PRO A 79 -0.07 -13.41 -9.66
CA PRO A 79 0.69 -13.55 -10.89
C PRO A 79 0.57 -12.26 -11.73
N ASN A 80 1.63 -11.93 -12.47
CA ASN A 80 1.64 -10.85 -13.44
C ASN A 80 0.99 -11.31 -14.74
N TRP A 81 -0.26 -10.89 -14.97
CA TRP A 81 -0.94 -11.07 -16.26
C TRP A 81 -1.19 -9.70 -16.89
N THR A 82 -0.12 -8.91 -17.00
CA THR A 82 -0.11 -7.49 -17.42
C THR A 82 -0.76 -6.56 -16.41
N ARG A 83 -1.79 -7.01 -15.70
CA ARG A 83 -2.48 -6.29 -14.60
C ARG A 83 -2.70 -7.27 -13.45
N LEU A 84 -3.20 -6.75 -12.32
CA LEU A 84 -3.60 -7.61 -11.20
C LEU A 84 -4.55 -8.71 -11.66
N SER A 85 -4.24 -9.96 -11.32
CA SER A 85 -5.04 -11.12 -11.77
C SER A 85 -6.50 -10.96 -11.35
N LEU A 86 -7.43 -11.40 -12.21
CA LEU A 86 -8.86 -11.22 -11.94
C LEU A 86 -9.30 -11.83 -10.58
N PRO A 87 -8.79 -13.01 -10.15
CA PRO A 87 -9.14 -13.55 -8.84
C PRO A 87 -8.73 -12.63 -7.68
N VAL A 88 -7.53 -12.06 -7.73
CA VAL A 88 -7.05 -11.13 -6.70
C VAL A 88 -7.80 -9.80 -6.75
N ALA A 89 -8.11 -9.32 -7.96
CA ALA A 89 -8.93 -8.13 -8.13
C ALA A 89 -10.35 -8.31 -7.56
N GLY A 90 -10.95 -9.50 -7.72
CA GLY A 90 -12.22 -9.89 -7.10
C GLY A 90 -12.11 -9.98 -5.58
N TYR A 91 -11.06 -10.61 -5.07
CA TYR A 91 -10.80 -10.71 -3.63
C TYR A 91 -10.70 -9.34 -2.97
N LEU A 92 -9.94 -8.42 -3.56
CA LEU A 92 -9.81 -7.04 -3.08
C LEU A 92 -11.15 -6.28 -3.08
N LYS A 93 -12.13 -6.64 -3.93
CA LYS A 93 -13.48 -6.07 -3.89
C LYS A 93 -14.27 -6.59 -2.68
N GLU A 94 -14.14 -7.86 -2.34
CA GLU A 94 -14.93 -8.51 -1.27
C GLU A 94 -14.41 -8.26 0.14
N ILE A 95 -13.10 -8.08 0.35
CA ILE A 95 -12.56 -7.88 1.71
C ILE A 95 -12.82 -6.49 2.28
N GLU A 96 -13.02 -6.40 3.59
CA GLU A 96 -13.24 -5.17 4.36
C GLU A 96 -12.11 -4.95 5.37
N GLY A 97 -12.03 -3.77 5.99
CA GLY A 97 -11.03 -3.50 7.03
C GLY A 97 -9.62 -3.10 6.55
N LEU A 98 -9.42 -2.89 5.23
CA LEU A 98 -8.13 -2.44 4.66
C LEU A 98 -7.76 -0.98 4.98
N ARG A 99 -8.69 -0.18 5.49
CA ARG A 99 -8.47 1.26 5.71
C ARG A 99 -7.37 1.48 6.75
N HIS A 100 -6.36 2.26 6.39
CA HIS A 100 -5.15 2.54 7.18
C HIS A 100 -4.25 1.31 7.43
N LYS A 101 -4.53 0.15 6.82
CA LYS A 101 -3.67 -1.03 6.95
C LYS A 101 -2.44 -0.93 6.08
N ASN A 102 -1.34 -1.44 6.60
CA ASN A 102 -0.11 -1.61 5.85
C ASN A 102 -0.21 -2.87 5.00
N VAL A 103 0.04 -2.71 3.71
CA VAL A 103 -0.16 -3.73 2.68
C VAL A 103 1.17 -4.01 1.97
N GLY A 104 1.60 -5.27 1.99
CA GLY A 104 2.72 -5.75 1.18
C GLY A 104 2.21 -6.34 -0.14
N PHE A 105 2.92 -6.13 -1.24
CA PHE A 105 2.60 -6.76 -2.52
C PHE A 105 3.72 -7.70 -2.97
N PHE A 106 3.34 -8.88 -3.44
CA PHE A 106 4.29 -9.78 -4.08
C PHE A 106 3.70 -10.38 -5.35
N ALA A 107 4.57 -10.58 -6.35
CA ALA A 107 4.15 -11.08 -7.63
C ALA A 107 5.19 -11.98 -8.31
N THR A 108 4.70 -12.77 -9.25
CA THR A 108 5.53 -13.55 -10.18
C THR A 108 5.32 -13.11 -11.61
N THR A 109 6.39 -13.03 -12.38
CA THR A 109 6.36 -12.84 -13.83
C THR A 109 7.17 -13.92 -14.56
N PHE A 110 7.10 -13.95 -15.88
CA PHE A 110 7.97 -14.77 -16.71
C PHE A 110 9.36 -14.13 -16.88
N ALA A 111 9.42 -12.86 -17.29
CA ALA A 111 10.68 -12.18 -17.62
C ALA A 111 11.52 -11.80 -16.38
N PRO A 112 12.77 -11.34 -16.56
CA PRO A 112 13.55 -10.78 -15.45
C PRO A 112 12.83 -9.59 -14.80
N PRO A 113 12.77 -9.46 -13.45
CA PRO A 113 11.91 -8.49 -12.78
C PRO A 113 12.13 -7.02 -13.18
N VAL A 114 13.39 -6.59 -13.35
CA VAL A 114 13.70 -5.21 -13.75
C VAL A 114 13.19 -4.93 -15.17
N PHE A 115 13.44 -5.85 -16.09
CA PHE A 115 12.96 -5.76 -17.47
C PHE A 115 11.43 -5.76 -17.51
N GLU A 116 10.78 -6.66 -16.78
CA GLU A 116 9.32 -6.74 -16.73
C GLU A 116 8.68 -5.45 -16.18
N ARG A 117 9.25 -4.90 -15.11
CA ARG A 117 8.71 -3.74 -14.39
C ARG A 117 8.81 -2.46 -15.21
N TYR A 118 9.88 -2.28 -15.98
CA TYR A 118 10.14 -1.00 -16.65
C TYR A 118 9.98 -1.02 -18.17
N ILE A 119 9.96 -2.18 -18.81
CA ILE A 119 9.87 -2.29 -20.28
C ILE A 119 8.59 -3.00 -20.73
N LEU A 120 8.18 -4.06 -20.03
CA LEU A 120 7.02 -4.85 -20.44
C LEU A 120 5.72 -4.38 -19.79
N SER A 121 5.31 -4.99 -18.67
CA SER A 121 3.94 -4.84 -18.18
C SER A 121 3.78 -4.75 -16.68
N ALA A 122 4.80 -5.06 -15.87
CA ALA A 122 4.59 -5.08 -14.42
C ALA A 122 4.37 -3.68 -13.81
N TYR A 123 4.62 -2.58 -14.53
CA TYR A 123 4.17 -1.25 -14.09
C TYR A 123 2.64 -1.13 -14.07
N LEU A 124 1.93 -1.79 -15.00
CA LEU A 124 0.46 -1.83 -15.00
C LEU A 124 -0.08 -2.73 -13.88
N LEU A 125 0.64 -3.81 -13.55
CA LEU A 125 0.35 -4.62 -12.37
C LEU A 125 0.45 -3.79 -11.10
N ASP A 126 1.60 -3.14 -10.87
CA ASP A 126 1.82 -2.27 -9.71
C ASP A 126 0.74 -1.16 -9.67
N ALA A 127 0.46 -0.49 -10.78
CA ALA A 127 -0.53 0.58 -10.83
C ALA A 127 -1.97 0.10 -10.52
N THR A 128 -2.38 -1.05 -11.07
CA THR A 128 -3.73 -1.60 -10.84
C THR A 128 -3.91 -2.09 -9.42
N PHE A 129 -2.89 -2.74 -8.85
CA PHE A 129 -2.84 -3.09 -7.44
C PHE A 129 -2.94 -1.82 -6.57
N SER A 130 -2.10 -0.83 -6.86
CA SER A 130 -2.06 0.41 -6.08
C SER A 130 -3.38 1.14 -6.06
N TRP A 131 -4.05 1.19 -7.21
CA TRP A 131 -5.38 1.80 -7.32
C TRP A 131 -6.43 1.07 -6.47
N GLN A 132 -6.49 -0.26 -6.49
CA GLN A 132 -7.48 -1.02 -5.72
C GLN A 132 -7.27 -0.89 -4.20
N VAL A 133 -6.02 -0.97 -3.75
CA VAL A 133 -5.69 -0.84 -2.32
C VAL A 133 -5.92 0.59 -1.83
N SER A 134 -5.48 1.60 -2.60
CA SER A 134 -5.67 3.01 -2.24
C SER A 134 -7.14 3.41 -2.21
N LYS A 135 -7.97 2.86 -3.10
CA LYS A 135 -9.44 3.08 -3.09
C LYS A 135 -10.09 2.60 -1.79
N LYS A 136 -9.51 1.58 -1.14
CA LYS A 136 -9.93 1.08 0.18
C LYS A 136 -9.19 1.71 1.36
N GLY A 137 -8.31 2.69 1.09
CA GLY A 137 -7.53 3.40 2.11
C GLY A 137 -6.36 2.59 2.68
N GLY A 138 -5.96 1.48 2.04
CA GLY A 138 -4.76 0.73 2.42
C GLY A 138 -3.47 1.41 1.96
N ARG A 139 -2.36 1.09 2.62
CA ARG A 139 -1.05 1.73 2.42
C ARG A 139 -0.02 0.72 1.97
N ILE A 140 0.51 0.88 0.77
CA ILE A 140 1.36 -0.14 0.15
C ILE A 140 2.80 0.08 0.56
N ILE A 141 3.32 -0.72 1.48
CA ILE A 141 4.65 -0.58 2.08
C ILE A 141 5.76 -0.89 1.08
N ASP A 142 5.65 -2.04 0.41
CA ASP A 142 6.61 -2.43 -0.61
C ASP A 142 6.00 -3.41 -1.63
N SER A 143 6.67 -3.56 -2.76
CA SER A 143 6.30 -4.49 -3.85
C SER A 143 7.50 -5.28 -4.36
N ILE A 144 7.46 -6.60 -4.21
CA ILE A 144 8.48 -7.52 -4.72
C ILE A 144 7.98 -8.33 -5.93
N LEU A 145 8.87 -8.54 -6.89
CA LEU A 145 8.57 -9.23 -8.14
C LEU A 145 9.67 -10.26 -8.41
N PHE A 146 9.28 -11.51 -8.66
CA PHE A 146 10.18 -12.62 -8.97
C PHE A 146 9.92 -13.17 -10.37
N SER A 147 10.94 -13.78 -10.96
CA SER A 147 10.77 -14.58 -12.17
C SER A 147 10.43 -16.02 -11.82
N SER A 148 9.40 -16.54 -12.48
CA SER A 148 8.99 -17.95 -12.44
C SER A 148 9.81 -18.85 -13.37
N PHE A 149 10.57 -18.27 -14.31
CA PHE A 149 11.34 -18.99 -15.32
C PHE A 149 12.85 -18.93 -15.07
N PHE A 150 13.38 -17.74 -14.80
CA PHE A 150 14.81 -17.52 -14.66
C PHE A 150 15.28 -17.76 -13.21
N LYS A 151 16.05 -18.84 -13.01
CA LYS A 151 16.55 -19.27 -11.68
C LYS A 151 17.21 -18.16 -10.87
N ARG A 152 18.01 -17.30 -11.50
CA ARG A 152 18.72 -16.18 -10.86
C ARG A 152 17.77 -15.24 -10.08
N TRP A 153 16.58 -15.00 -10.62
CA TRP A 153 15.57 -14.12 -10.01
C TRP A 153 14.38 -14.89 -9.42
N SER A 154 14.56 -16.18 -9.15
CA SER A 154 13.57 -17.00 -8.45
C SER A 154 13.66 -16.80 -6.94
N VAL A 155 12.60 -17.15 -6.22
CA VAL A 155 12.57 -17.05 -4.74
C VAL A 155 13.67 -17.90 -4.07
N ALA A 156 14.06 -19.02 -4.70
CA ALA A 156 15.04 -19.95 -4.15
C ALA A 156 16.50 -19.48 -4.29
N SER A 157 16.78 -18.46 -5.11
CA SER A 157 18.15 -17.96 -5.29
C SER A 157 18.62 -17.13 -4.09
N ASP A 158 19.93 -16.96 -3.92
CA ASP A 158 20.48 -16.10 -2.86
C ASP A 158 19.99 -14.65 -2.97
N GLN A 159 19.84 -14.16 -4.20
CA GLN A 159 19.25 -12.85 -4.47
C GLN A 159 17.78 -12.82 -4.05
N GLY A 160 17.03 -13.89 -4.31
CA GLY A 160 15.62 -14.00 -3.95
C GLY A 160 15.41 -14.04 -2.43
N LYS A 161 16.19 -14.85 -1.71
CA LYS A 161 16.17 -14.92 -0.25
C LYS A 161 16.49 -13.56 0.38
N LYS A 162 17.51 -12.86 -0.12
CA LYS A 162 17.84 -11.49 0.34
C LYS A 162 16.69 -10.52 0.09
N LEU A 163 15.98 -10.65 -1.04
CA LEU A 163 14.84 -9.80 -1.37
C LEU A 163 13.65 -10.05 -0.43
N ILE A 164 13.36 -11.31 -0.10
CA ILE A 164 12.34 -11.69 0.90
C ILE A 164 12.69 -11.07 2.26
N LYS A 165 13.93 -11.26 2.73
CA LYS A 165 14.38 -10.71 4.00
C LYS A 165 14.22 -9.18 4.06
N ASN A 166 14.71 -8.48 3.05
CA ASN A 166 14.59 -7.01 2.95
C ASN A 166 13.12 -6.54 2.88
N PHE A 167 12.23 -7.35 2.30
CA PHE A 167 10.81 -7.05 2.24
C PHE A 167 10.17 -7.18 3.62
N CYS A 168 10.43 -8.28 4.33
CA CYS A 168 9.96 -8.46 5.70
C CYS A 168 10.51 -7.39 6.66
N ASP A 169 11.79 -7.02 6.52
CA ASP A 169 12.41 -5.94 7.30
C ASP A 169 11.64 -4.62 7.14
N LYS A 170 11.21 -4.29 5.91
CA LYS A 170 10.41 -3.09 5.65
C LYS A 170 8.98 -3.19 6.16
N LEU A 171 8.39 -4.38 6.19
CA LEU A 171 7.08 -4.58 6.80
C LEU A 171 7.15 -4.31 8.31
N GLU A 172 8.22 -4.70 8.97
CA GLU A 172 8.41 -4.45 10.41
C GLU A 172 8.77 -3.00 10.74
N THR A 173 9.36 -2.24 9.80
CA THR A 173 9.74 -0.84 10.08
C THR A 173 8.51 0.03 10.37
N PRO A 174 8.44 0.67 11.55
CA PRO A 174 7.34 1.57 11.87
C PRO A 174 7.37 2.81 10.98
N ILE A 175 6.20 3.22 10.50
CA ILE A 175 6.05 4.45 9.71
C ILE A 175 6.00 5.63 10.68
N TYR A 176 7.13 6.31 10.86
CA TYR A 176 7.24 7.44 11.79
C TYR A 176 6.55 8.73 11.30
N SER A 177 6.34 8.90 9.99
CA SER A 177 5.61 10.06 9.43
C SER A 177 4.89 9.67 8.16
N LEU A 178 3.55 9.76 8.18
CA LEU A 178 2.70 9.43 7.05
C LEU A 178 3.00 10.35 5.86
N LYS A 179 3.18 11.64 6.14
CA LYS A 179 3.57 12.65 5.15
C LYS A 179 4.87 12.28 4.45
N LYS A 180 5.94 11.99 5.20
CA LYS A 180 7.25 11.65 4.63
C LYS A 180 7.16 10.40 3.76
N TYR A 181 6.45 9.39 4.27
CA TYR A 181 6.21 8.14 3.58
C TYR A 181 5.51 8.33 2.22
N PHE A 182 4.38 9.05 2.18
CA PHE A 182 3.66 9.29 0.93
C PHE A 182 4.45 10.16 -0.05
N LEU A 183 5.21 11.15 0.44
CA LEU A 183 6.06 11.97 -0.42
C LEU A 183 7.15 11.13 -1.09
N GLU A 184 7.82 10.26 -0.34
CA GLU A 184 8.86 9.37 -0.88
C GLU A 184 8.29 8.35 -1.88
N GLN A 185 7.18 7.69 -1.53
CA GLN A 185 6.48 6.79 -2.45
C GLN A 185 6.05 7.50 -3.73
N LYS A 186 5.52 8.72 -3.61
CA LYS A 186 5.11 9.52 -4.77
C LYS A 186 6.29 9.89 -5.67
N GLU A 187 7.45 10.24 -5.10
CA GLU A 187 8.65 10.51 -5.88
C GLU A 187 9.14 9.26 -6.62
N ILE A 188 9.08 8.08 -5.98
CA ILE A 188 9.42 6.79 -6.61
C ILE A 188 8.45 6.48 -7.75
N GLU A 189 7.13 6.62 -7.53
CA GLU A 189 6.10 6.39 -8.55
C GLU A 189 6.27 7.31 -9.76
N ASN A 190 6.46 8.60 -9.52
CA ASN A 190 6.61 9.59 -10.59
C ASN A 190 7.89 9.34 -11.41
N THR A 191 9.00 9.01 -10.74
CA THR A 191 10.27 8.67 -11.43
C THR A 191 10.11 7.37 -12.23
N ARG A 192 9.46 6.35 -11.66
CA ARG A 192 9.14 5.08 -12.34
C ARG A 192 8.31 5.32 -13.61
N PHE A 193 7.31 6.18 -13.53
CA PHE A 193 6.47 6.51 -14.69
C PHE A 193 7.28 7.11 -15.85
N LEU A 194 8.22 8.03 -15.57
CA LEU A 194 9.11 8.57 -16.61
C LEU A 194 10.01 7.50 -17.22
N VAL A 195 10.56 6.60 -16.41
CA VAL A 195 11.41 5.51 -16.91
C VAL A 195 10.64 4.62 -17.88
N VAL A 196 9.39 4.27 -17.56
CA VAL A 196 8.53 3.47 -18.43
C VAL A 196 8.23 4.23 -19.73
N LEU A 197 7.86 5.51 -19.64
CA LEU A 197 7.58 6.32 -20.81
C LEU A 197 8.82 6.48 -21.70
N PHE A 198 9.98 6.72 -21.10
CA PHE A 198 11.24 6.85 -21.81
C PHE A 198 11.64 5.54 -22.49
N SER A 199 11.46 4.39 -21.84
CA SER A 199 11.69 3.09 -22.48
C SER A 199 10.80 2.86 -23.71
N SER A 200 9.54 3.31 -23.64
CA SER A 200 8.62 3.26 -24.78
C SER A 200 9.11 4.14 -25.94
N ILE A 201 9.64 5.33 -25.63
CA ILE A 201 10.22 6.25 -26.62
C ILE A 201 11.47 5.66 -27.27
N LEU A 202 12.37 5.04 -26.48
CA LEU A 202 13.55 4.34 -27.01
C LEU A 202 13.18 3.22 -27.97
N LEU A 203 12.19 2.39 -27.61
CA LEU A 203 11.69 1.33 -28.48
C LEU A 203 11.07 1.91 -29.76
N LEU A 204 10.28 2.99 -29.63
CA LEU A 204 9.65 3.65 -30.75
C LEU A 204 10.68 4.27 -31.70
N SER A 205 11.76 4.88 -31.19
CA SER A 205 12.83 5.44 -32.01
C SER A 205 13.55 4.35 -32.82
N LEU A 206 13.76 3.16 -32.22
CA LEU A 206 14.37 2.02 -32.90
C LEU A 206 13.47 1.50 -34.03
N VAL A 207 12.17 1.42 -33.77
CA VAL A 207 11.17 1.05 -34.78
C VAL A 207 11.18 2.07 -35.93
N PHE A 208 11.19 3.37 -35.63
CA PHE A 208 11.27 4.42 -36.66
C PHE A 208 12.56 4.36 -37.48
N GLN A 209 13.71 4.13 -36.83
CA GLN A 209 14.98 3.96 -37.55
C GLN A 209 14.93 2.73 -38.48
N PHE A 210 14.40 1.60 -38.00
CA PHE A 210 14.29 0.39 -38.79
C PHE A 210 13.40 0.60 -40.03
N PHE A 211 12.20 1.17 -39.85
CA PHE A 211 11.26 1.40 -40.96
C PHE A 211 11.73 2.50 -41.92
N SER A 212 12.31 3.59 -41.43
CA SER A 212 12.90 4.62 -42.30
C SER A 212 14.05 4.04 -43.12
N SER A 213 14.82 3.12 -42.54
CA SER A 213 15.86 2.37 -43.25
C SER A 213 15.31 1.49 -44.35
N LEU A 214 14.27 0.70 -44.03
CA LEU A 214 13.59 -0.18 -44.99
C LEU A 214 12.97 0.59 -46.17
N LEU A 215 12.39 1.76 -45.90
CA LEU A 215 11.73 2.62 -46.90
C LEU A 215 12.69 3.56 -47.63
N LYS A 216 14.00 3.53 -47.32
CA LYS A 216 15.01 4.46 -47.86
C LYS A 216 14.69 5.95 -47.59
N LEU A 217 14.00 6.23 -46.49
CA LEU A 217 13.67 7.57 -45.99
C LEU A 217 14.50 7.91 -44.75
N GLN A 218 15.74 7.44 -44.69
CA GLN A 218 16.61 7.59 -43.52
C GLN A 218 16.93 9.07 -43.29
N ILE A 219 16.68 9.53 -42.06
CA ILE A 219 17.11 10.86 -41.60
C ILE A 219 18.51 10.78 -40.99
N LEU A 220 18.79 9.69 -40.28
CA LEU A 220 20.08 9.37 -39.68
C LEU A 220 20.63 8.08 -40.28
N SER A 221 21.93 8.06 -40.54
CA SER A 221 22.63 6.81 -40.80
C SER A 221 22.57 5.88 -39.58
N TRP A 222 22.77 4.58 -39.76
CA TRP A 222 22.80 3.64 -38.65
C TRP A 222 23.89 3.97 -37.63
N ASP A 223 25.05 4.46 -38.06
CA ASP A 223 26.15 4.81 -37.16
C ASP A 223 25.80 6.02 -36.28
N GLU A 224 25.22 7.07 -36.88
CA GLU A 224 24.73 8.25 -36.14
C GLU A 224 23.61 7.88 -35.17
N TYR A 225 22.64 7.09 -35.63
CA TYR A 225 21.54 6.65 -34.79
C TYR A 225 22.02 5.78 -33.63
N LEU A 226 22.90 4.82 -33.87
CA LEU A 226 23.42 3.93 -32.83
C LEU A 226 24.22 4.70 -31.77
N LEU A 227 24.94 5.75 -32.16
CA LEU A 227 25.63 6.63 -31.21
C LEU A 227 24.63 7.35 -30.30
N ILE A 228 23.60 7.97 -30.88
CA ILE A 228 22.54 8.67 -30.12
C ILE A 228 21.80 7.68 -29.21
N PHE A 229 21.39 6.54 -29.78
CA PHE A 229 20.70 5.49 -29.04
C PHE A 229 21.54 4.95 -27.89
N ALA A 230 22.85 4.76 -28.08
CA ALA A 230 23.75 4.33 -27.02
C ALA A 230 23.79 5.35 -25.87
N ILE A 231 23.89 6.65 -26.18
CA ILE A 231 23.87 7.72 -25.16
C ILE A 231 22.55 7.68 -24.37
N GLU A 232 21.42 7.61 -25.06
CA GLU A 232 20.10 7.56 -24.42
C GLU A 232 19.89 6.27 -23.62
N PHE A 233 20.40 5.14 -24.11
CA PHE A 233 20.37 3.86 -23.42
C PHE A 233 21.24 3.86 -22.15
N PHE A 234 22.44 4.46 -22.19
CA PHE A 234 23.26 4.62 -20.98
C PHE A 234 22.58 5.53 -19.96
N ALA A 235 21.96 6.63 -20.39
CA ALA A 235 21.16 7.48 -19.51
C ALA A 235 20.01 6.67 -18.87
N TYR A 236 19.32 5.84 -19.65
CA TYR A 236 18.28 4.92 -19.15
C TYR A 236 18.81 3.97 -18.07
N LEU A 237 19.98 3.35 -18.27
CA LEU A 237 20.62 2.47 -17.28
C LEU A 237 20.99 3.20 -15.98
N ILE A 238 21.49 4.44 -16.07
CA ILE A 238 21.79 5.27 -14.89
C ILE A 238 20.51 5.55 -14.11
N ILE A 239 19.44 5.97 -14.78
CA ILE A 239 18.15 6.25 -14.13
C ILE A 239 17.57 4.98 -13.48
N LEU A 240 17.67 3.82 -14.15
CA LEU A 240 17.27 2.54 -13.57
C LEU A 240 18.06 2.20 -12.30
N THR A 241 19.36 2.48 -12.30
CA THR A 241 20.23 2.23 -11.14
C THR A 241 19.84 3.13 -9.96
N ILE A 242 19.57 4.41 -10.21
CA ILE A 242 19.05 5.37 -9.22
C ILE A 242 17.71 4.86 -8.64
N LEU A 243 16.78 4.44 -9.51
CA LEU A 243 15.46 4.00 -9.08
C LEU A 243 15.48 2.69 -8.29
N THR A 244 16.36 1.76 -8.67
CA THR A 244 16.51 0.45 -8.00
C THR A 244 17.26 0.56 -6.68
N SER A 245 18.29 1.41 -6.60
CA SER A 245 19.02 1.67 -5.36
C SER A 245 18.26 2.54 -4.36
N ARG A 246 17.20 3.23 -4.81
CA ARG A 246 16.48 4.29 -4.07
C ARG A 246 17.38 5.42 -3.57
N ALA A 247 18.60 5.52 -4.08
CA ALA A 247 19.52 6.61 -3.77
C ALA A 247 19.34 7.73 -4.78
N PHE A 248 19.41 8.99 -4.34
CA PHE A 248 19.33 10.17 -5.22
C PHE A 248 18.06 10.26 -6.09
N ILE A 249 16.92 9.72 -5.64
CA ILE A 249 15.64 9.76 -6.38
C ILE A 249 15.27 11.19 -6.79
N PHE A 250 15.54 12.17 -5.92
CA PHE A 250 15.32 13.58 -6.21
C PHE A 250 16.04 14.05 -7.48
N LEU A 251 17.27 13.59 -7.73
CA LEU A 251 18.03 13.94 -8.94
C LEU A 251 17.57 13.09 -10.14
N GLY A 252 17.20 11.84 -9.88
CA GLY A 252 16.71 10.88 -10.88
C GLY A 252 15.54 11.40 -11.71
N LYS A 253 14.59 12.13 -11.10
CA LYS A 253 13.45 12.71 -11.85
C LYS A 253 13.86 13.78 -12.86
N TYR A 254 14.88 14.59 -12.55
CA TYR A 254 15.39 15.60 -13.48
C TYR A 254 16.15 14.93 -14.62
N LEU A 255 17.01 13.95 -14.30
CA LEU A 255 17.73 13.17 -15.30
C LEU A 255 16.78 12.42 -16.24
N ALA A 256 15.74 11.79 -15.69
CA ALA A 256 14.70 11.12 -16.45
C ALA A 256 13.90 12.10 -17.33
N GLY A 257 13.61 13.29 -16.82
CA GLY A 257 12.98 14.35 -17.60
C GLY A 257 13.83 14.81 -18.78
N ILE A 258 15.13 15.01 -18.58
CA ILE A 258 16.09 15.35 -19.65
C ILE A 258 16.08 14.25 -20.71
N ALA A 259 16.34 13.01 -20.30
CA ALA A 259 16.43 11.88 -21.19
C ALA A 259 15.14 11.68 -22.00
N LEU A 260 13.98 11.87 -21.36
CA LEU A 260 12.68 11.82 -22.03
C LEU A 260 12.53 12.90 -23.12
N ILE A 261 12.96 14.14 -22.86
CA ILE A 261 12.87 15.24 -23.84
C ILE A 261 13.83 15.00 -25.00
N PHE A 262 15.05 14.49 -24.73
CA PHE A 262 15.99 14.10 -25.78
C PHE A 262 15.42 12.98 -26.66
N GLY A 263 14.91 11.90 -26.06
CA GLY A 263 14.30 10.80 -26.81
C GLY A 263 13.09 11.25 -27.62
N LEU A 264 12.26 12.13 -27.06
CA LEU A 264 11.15 12.73 -27.81
C LEU A 264 11.68 13.54 -28.99
N THR A 265 12.77 14.28 -28.82
CA THR A 265 13.38 15.08 -29.89
C THR A 265 13.88 14.17 -31.02
N VAL A 266 14.47 13.02 -30.72
CA VAL A 266 14.85 12.00 -31.72
C VAL A 266 13.61 11.49 -32.48
N VAL A 267 12.53 11.16 -31.78
CA VAL A 267 11.27 10.73 -32.42
C VAL A 267 10.68 11.87 -33.28
N VAL A 268 10.74 13.11 -32.81
CA VAL A 268 10.28 14.29 -33.54
C VAL A 268 11.05 14.46 -34.84
N MET A 269 12.37 14.22 -34.87
CA MET A 269 13.14 14.28 -36.13
C MET A 269 12.53 13.38 -37.21
N PHE A 270 12.19 12.13 -36.87
CA PHE A 270 11.56 11.18 -37.80
C PHE A 270 10.18 11.64 -38.29
N LEU A 271 9.39 12.28 -37.42
CA LEU A 271 8.02 12.69 -37.73
C LEU A 271 7.92 14.06 -38.38
N LEU A 272 8.95 14.90 -38.25
CA LEU A 272 8.96 16.28 -38.69
C LEU A 272 8.58 16.47 -40.18
N PRO A 273 9.11 15.66 -41.13
CA PRO A 273 8.75 15.81 -42.54
C PRO A 273 7.30 15.45 -42.86
N ALA A 274 6.72 14.53 -42.09
CA ALA A 274 5.36 14.02 -42.33
C ALA A 274 4.28 14.89 -41.66
N LEU A 275 4.53 15.32 -40.41
CA LEU A 275 3.54 16.04 -39.61
C LEU A 275 3.56 17.56 -39.83
N GLY A 276 4.65 18.12 -40.35
CA GLY A 276 4.74 19.56 -40.55
C GLY A 276 4.65 20.35 -39.24
N ARG A 277 4.03 21.53 -39.28
CA ARG A 277 3.89 22.45 -38.14
C ARG A 277 3.19 21.89 -36.89
N PRO A 278 2.14 21.04 -37.00
CA PRO A 278 1.53 20.37 -35.85
C PRO A 278 2.49 19.64 -34.91
N ILE A 279 3.70 19.29 -35.37
CA ILE A 279 4.75 18.68 -34.55
C ILE A 279 5.08 19.47 -33.27
N ILE A 280 4.89 20.80 -33.26
CA ILE A 280 5.14 21.64 -32.09
C ILE A 280 4.25 21.24 -30.90
N LEU A 281 3.07 20.66 -31.17
CA LEU A 281 2.20 20.13 -30.13
C LEU A 281 2.83 18.97 -29.35
N SER A 282 3.81 18.25 -29.90
CA SER A 282 4.56 17.23 -29.16
C SER A 282 5.30 17.82 -27.95
N TYR A 283 5.85 19.03 -28.08
CA TYR A 283 6.46 19.78 -26.99
C TYR A 283 5.45 20.33 -25.99
N VAL A 284 4.15 20.38 -26.33
CA VAL A 284 3.09 20.69 -25.37
C VAL A 284 2.65 19.44 -24.62
N LEU A 285 2.48 18.33 -25.34
CA LEU A 285 2.09 17.04 -24.77
C LEU A 285 3.07 16.57 -23.69
N ILE A 286 4.37 16.83 -23.87
CA ILE A 286 5.39 16.48 -22.87
C ILE A 286 5.16 17.23 -21.55
N PHE A 287 4.65 18.46 -21.57
CA PHE A 287 4.36 19.19 -20.33
C PHE A 287 3.19 18.58 -19.57
N ILE A 288 2.23 17.94 -20.24
CA ILE A 288 1.15 17.18 -19.58
C ILE A 288 1.76 16.05 -18.72
N VAL A 289 2.79 15.38 -19.22
CA VAL A 289 3.55 14.37 -18.46
C VAL A 289 4.21 15.01 -17.24
N PHE A 290 4.80 16.20 -17.40
CA PHE A 290 5.46 16.92 -16.29
C PHE A 290 4.49 17.47 -15.23
N ILE A 291 3.21 17.70 -15.55
CA ILE A 291 2.18 18.09 -14.55
C ILE A 291 2.08 17.04 -13.42
N PHE A 292 2.23 15.75 -13.73
CA PHE A 292 2.13 14.68 -12.75
C PHE A 292 3.17 14.78 -11.62
N PHE A 293 4.27 15.50 -11.84
CA PHE A 293 5.27 15.76 -10.80
C PHE A 293 4.77 16.67 -9.70
N ARG A 294 3.75 17.49 -9.98
CA ARG A 294 3.20 18.48 -9.05
C ARG A 294 4.34 19.29 -8.40
N ASN A 295 5.33 19.67 -9.21
CA ASN A 295 6.50 20.41 -8.76
C ASN A 295 6.83 21.48 -9.82
N PRO A 296 6.61 22.77 -9.52
CA PRO A 296 6.83 23.84 -10.50
C PRO A 296 8.30 23.95 -10.91
N LYS A 297 9.25 23.58 -10.04
CA LYS A 297 10.68 23.61 -10.39
C LYS A 297 11.03 22.59 -11.48
N THR A 298 10.40 21.41 -11.44
CA THR A 298 10.58 20.37 -12.46
C THR A 298 10.04 20.83 -13.82
N ILE A 299 8.90 21.54 -13.83
CA ILE A 299 8.30 22.08 -15.06
C ILE A 299 9.15 23.19 -15.65
N LEU A 300 9.64 24.12 -14.82
CA LEU A 300 10.53 25.18 -15.28
C LEU A 300 11.80 24.60 -15.90
N PHE A 301 12.41 23.62 -15.24
CA PHE A 301 13.59 22.93 -15.73
C PHE A 301 13.33 22.19 -17.05
N ALA A 302 12.22 21.45 -17.15
CA ALA A 302 11.80 20.81 -18.40
C ALA A 302 11.60 21.82 -19.53
N GLY A 303 11.02 22.99 -19.23
CA GLY A 303 10.87 24.09 -20.18
C GLY A 303 12.19 24.57 -20.76
N LEU A 304 13.22 24.74 -19.92
CA LEU A 304 14.57 25.11 -20.38
C LEU A 304 15.17 24.05 -21.30
N VAL A 305 15.05 22.77 -20.95
CA VAL A 305 15.56 21.66 -21.77
C VAL A 305 14.82 21.56 -23.11
N ILE A 306 13.51 21.81 -23.13
CA ILE A 306 12.70 21.87 -24.35
C ILE A 306 13.16 23.03 -25.24
N LEU A 307 13.44 24.20 -24.68
CA LEU A 307 13.98 25.33 -25.45
C LEU A 307 15.32 24.96 -26.09
N CYS A 308 16.24 24.34 -25.35
CA CYS A 308 17.51 23.85 -25.90
C CYS A 308 17.28 22.84 -27.04
N SER A 309 16.35 21.90 -26.86
CA SER A 309 16.01 20.88 -27.86
C SER A 309 15.38 21.48 -29.12
N TYR A 310 14.50 22.47 -28.94
CA TYR A 310 13.90 23.23 -30.03
C TYR A 310 14.95 23.98 -30.84
N PHE A 311 15.87 24.70 -30.19
CA PHE A 311 16.96 25.39 -30.88
C PHE A 311 17.89 24.42 -31.59
N TYR A 312 18.18 23.26 -30.99
CA TYR A 312 18.96 22.22 -31.65
C TYR A 312 18.30 21.77 -32.97
N LEU A 313 16.99 21.50 -32.99
CA LEU A 313 16.27 21.18 -34.21
C LEU A 313 16.25 22.34 -35.20
N PHE A 314 16.00 23.55 -34.73
CA PHE A 314 15.93 24.75 -35.59
C PHE A 314 17.23 25.01 -36.34
N TYR A 315 18.39 24.83 -35.69
CA TYR A 315 19.70 25.06 -36.32
C TYR A 315 20.20 23.87 -37.15
N ASN A 316 20.01 22.63 -36.68
CA ASN A 316 20.60 21.44 -37.32
C ASN A 316 19.67 20.75 -38.32
N TYR A 317 18.34 20.92 -38.17
CA TYR A 317 17.33 20.32 -39.04
C TYR A 317 16.34 21.38 -39.56
N PRO A 318 16.80 22.44 -40.23
CA PRO A 318 15.95 23.55 -40.67
C PRO A 318 15.06 23.14 -41.85
N LEU A 319 13.90 22.55 -41.56
CA LEU A 319 12.79 22.53 -42.52
C LEU A 319 12.16 23.92 -42.53
N LYS A 320 12.65 24.77 -43.43
CA LYS A 320 12.22 26.17 -43.60
C LYS A 320 10.69 26.25 -43.66
N GLY A 321 10.09 27.03 -42.75
CA GLY A 321 8.65 27.25 -42.68
C GLY A 321 7.88 26.35 -41.69
N ILE A 322 8.51 25.33 -41.10
CA ILE A 322 7.88 24.47 -40.09
C ILE A 322 8.09 25.02 -38.67
N LEU A 323 9.34 25.25 -38.29
CA LEU A 323 9.71 25.83 -36.99
C LEU A 323 9.84 27.36 -37.13
N LEU A 324 9.03 28.10 -36.37
CA LEU A 324 8.92 29.56 -36.42
C LEU A 324 9.16 30.13 -35.03
N PRO A 325 10.41 30.51 -34.68
CA PRO A 325 10.77 30.95 -33.33
C PRO A 325 9.90 32.09 -32.78
N SER A 326 9.42 32.99 -33.64
CA SER A 326 8.55 34.11 -33.26
C SER A 326 7.18 33.67 -32.73
N LEU A 327 6.68 32.50 -33.12
CA LEU A 327 5.40 31.94 -32.69
C LEU A 327 5.61 30.81 -31.67
N ASP A 328 6.65 30.00 -31.87
CA ASP A 328 6.87 28.78 -31.10
C ASP A 328 7.42 29.08 -29.70
N LEU A 329 8.35 30.04 -29.57
CA LEU A 329 8.92 30.37 -28.27
C LEU A 329 7.90 31.00 -27.30
N PRO A 330 7.10 32.01 -27.71
CA PRO A 330 6.04 32.53 -26.85
C PRO A 330 5.01 31.45 -26.48
N PHE A 331 4.70 30.55 -27.40
CA PHE A 331 3.77 29.45 -27.16
C PHE A 331 4.33 28.45 -26.13
N ILE A 332 5.60 28.04 -26.24
CA ILE A 332 6.27 27.18 -25.25
C ILE A 332 6.31 27.87 -23.88
N LEU A 333 6.71 29.14 -23.82
CA LEU A 333 6.79 29.91 -22.57
C LEU A 333 5.42 30.08 -21.90
N LEU A 334 4.37 30.36 -22.68
CA LEU A 334 3.00 30.43 -22.18
C LEU A 334 2.56 29.10 -21.57
N ASN A 335 2.85 27.98 -22.24
CA ASN A 335 2.55 26.65 -21.72
C ASN A 335 3.31 26.36 -20.40
N VAL A 336 4.60 26.68 -20.32
CA VAL A 336 5.38 26.57 -19.08
C VAL A 336 4.73 27.35 -17.93
N GLY A 337 4.27 28.58 -18.20
CA GLY A 337 3.59 29.42 -17.21
C GLY A 337 2.27 28.82 -16.72
N ILE A 338 1.38 28.46 -17.66
CA ILE A 338 0.06 27.87 -17.34
C ILE A 338 0.25 26.56 -16.57
N ILE A 339 1.10 25.67 -17.07
CA ILE A 339 1.32 24.35 -16.50
C ILE A 339 2.05 24.43 -15.15
N GLY A 340 3.00 25.35 -15.02
CA GLY A 340 3.66 25.65 -13.75
C GLY A 340 2.68 26.13 -12.68
N PHE A 341 1.74 27.01 -13.05
CA PHE A 341 0.68 27.47 -12.14
C PHE A 341 -0.24 26.33 -11.70
N ILE A 342 -0.72 25.51 -12.66
CA ILE A 342 -1.55 24.34 -12.37
C ILE A 342 -0.83 23.37 -11.43
N ALA A 343 0.44 23.06 -11.71
CA ALA A 343 1.21 22.12 -10.90
C ALA A 343 1.47 22.64 -9.49
N LYS A 344 1.70 23.95 -9.31
CA LYS A 344 1.81 24.57 -7.99
C LYS A 344 0.52 24.42 -7.19
N ASN A 345 -0.63 24.76 -7.78
CA ASN A 345 -1.92 24.63 -7.10
C ASN A 345 -2.24 23.17 -6.73
N LEU A 346 -1.93 22.22 -7.63
CA LEU A 346 -2.07 20.80 -7.35
C LEU A 346 -1.14 20.33 -6.22
N GLN A 347 0.08 20.87 -6.15
CA GLN A 347 1.02 20.57 -5.07
C GLN A 347 0.50 21.05 -3.72
N ASP A 348 0.01 22.29 -3.66
CA ASP A 348 -0.49 22.90 -2.44
C ASP A 348 -1.72 22.15 -1.90
N HIS A 349 -2.66 21.78 -2.79
CA HIS A 349 -3.83 20.98 -2.43
C HIS A 349 -3.47 19.55 -1.98
N PHE A 350 -2.46 18.94 -2.62
CA PHE A 350 -2.00 17.62 -2.22
C PHE A 350 -1.33 17.63 -0.84
N LEU A 351 -0.51 18.66 -0.57
CA LEU A 351 0.14 18.82 0.73
C LEU A 351 -0.88 19.08 1.84
N SER A 352 -1.89 19.92 1.61
CA SER A 352 -2.94 20.19 2.61
C SER A 352 -3.73 18.93 2.97
N LEU A 353 -4.08 18.10 1.98
CA LEU A 353 -4.73 16.81 2.19
C LEU A 353 -3.84 15.86 3.02
N LEU A 354 -2.54 15.81 2.74
CA LEU A 354 -1.60 14.99 3.51
C LEU A 354 -1.50 15.44 4.97
N TYR A 355 -1.45 16.76 5.22
CA TYR A 355 -1.43 17.28 6.59
C TYR A 355 -2.70 16.92 7.36
N ALA A 356 -3.88 17.14 6.77
CA ALA A 356 -5.15 16.77 7.40
C ALA A 356 -5.21 15.26 7.72
N GLN A 357 -4.67 14.41 6.85
CA GLN A 357 -4.64 12.97 7.07
C GLN A 357 -3.67 12.55 8.20
N ASP A 358 -2.49 13.17 8.26
CA ASP A 358 -1.49 12.96 9.32
C ASP A 358 -2.05 13.42 10.69
N GLU A 359 -2.74 14.56 10.74
CA GLU A 359 -3.44 15.05 11.94
C GLU A 359 -4.55 14.09 12.41
N ILE A 360 -5.38 13.59 11.49
CA ILE A 360 -6.43 12.61 11.83
C ILE A 360 -5.81 11.32 12.39
N GLU A 361 -4.70 10.86 11.82
CA GLU A 361 -4.05 9.63 12.25
C GLU A 361 -3.35 9.76 13.60
N THR A 362 -2.65 10.87 13.83
CA THR A 362 -2.06 11.16 15.14
C THR A 362 -3.15 11.27 16.20
N ALA A 363 -4.26 11.96 15.91
CA ALA A 363 -5.41 12.02 16.81
C ALA A 363 -6.02 10.63 17.08
N LYS A 364 -6.16 9.78 16.05
CA LYS A 364 -6.64 8.39 16.20
C LYS A 364 -5.72 7.56 17.09
N THR A 365 -4.42 7.66 16.88
CA THR A 365 -3.41 6.91 17.66
C THR A 365 -3.45 7.32 19.13
N VAL A 366 -3.51 8.63 19.41
CA VAL A 366 -3.69 9.16 20.77
C VAL A 366 -5.00 8.66 21.38
N LEU A 367 -6.09 8.68 20.61
CA LEU A 367 -7.39 8.20 21.06
C LEU A 367 -7.38 6.70 21.38
N GLU A 368 -6.74 5.87 20.55
CA GLU A 368 -6.60 4.42 20.79
C GLU A 368 -5.83 4.13 22.08
N ILE A 369 -4.73 4.85 22.33
CA ILE A 369 -3.96 4.74 23.58
C ILE A 369 -4.84 5.13 24.78
N LYS A 370 -5.59 6.24 24.66
CA LYS A 370 -6.47 6.72 25.74
C LYS A 370 -7.63 5.75 26.01
N VAL A 371 -8.23 5.18 24.97
CA VAL A 371 -9.28 4.15 25.09
C VAL A 371 -8.71 2.92 25.80
N LYS A 372 -7.55 2.42 25.36
CA LYS A 372 -6.91 1.26 25.98
C LYS A 372 -6.56 1.48 27.45
N ALA A 373 -6.06 2.67 27.80
CA ALA A 373 -5.80 3.06 29.19
C ALA A 373 -7.09 3.10 30.01
N ARG A 374 -8.14 3.76 29.52
CA ARG A 374 -9.45 3.82 30.20
C ARG A 374 -10.11 2.44 30.36
N THR A 375 -10.02 1.58 29.35
CA THR A 375 -10.53 0.21 29.44
C THR A 375 -9.80 -0.60 30.51
N ARG A 376 -8.48 -0.39 30.67
CA ARG A 376 -7.72 -1.03 31.75
C ARG A 376 -8.11 -0.49 33.12
N GLU A 377 -8.21 0.83 33.29
CA GLU A 377 -8.67 1.45 34.53
C GLU A 377 -10.07 0.96 34.94
N LEU A 378 -11.00 0.85 33.98
CA LEU A 378 -12.34 0.33 34.23
C LEU A 378 -12.32 -1.14 34.66
N ARG A 379 -11.43 -1.95 34.07
CA ARG A 379 -11.28 -3.35 34.45
C ARG A 379 -10.71 -3.49 35.86
N ASP A 380 -9.65 -2.77 36.17
CA ASP A 380 -9.02 -2.80 37.50
C ASP A 380 -10.02 -2.31 38.58
N LEU A 381 -10.85 -1.30 38.26
CA LEU A 381 -11.92 -0.84 39.15
C LEU A 381 -13.04 -1.89 39.29
N SER A 382 -13.43 -2.57 38.21
CA SER A 382 -14.44 -3.62 38.25
C SER A 382 -13.98 -4.79 39.12
N GLU A 383 -12.74 -5.26 38.94
CA GLU A 383 -12.14 -6.32 39.77
C GLU A 383 -12.12 -5.88 41.24
N SER A 384 -11.69 -4.65 41.55
CA SER A 384 -11.69 -4.17 42.94
C SER A 384 -13.10 -4.02 43.56
N LEU A 385 -14.10 -3.65 42.77
CA LEU A 385 -15.49 -3.57 43.24
C LEU A 385 -16.07 -4.97 43.49
N GLU A 386 -15.73 -5.96 42.65
CA GLU A 386 -16.11 -7.36 42.86
C GLU A 386 -15.51 -7.89 44.16
N ASP A 387 -14.21 -7.66 44.40
CA ASP A 387 -13.55 -8.04 45.65
C ASP A 387 -14.24 -7.42 46.89
N GLN A 388 -14.58 -6.12 46.83
CA GLN A 388 -15.28 -5.42 47.91
C GLN A 388 -16.70 -5.95 48.14
N VAL A 389 -17.42 -6.30 47.06
CA VAL A 389 -18.76 -6.88 47.17
C VAL A 389 -18.69 -8.26 47.81
N GLU A 390 -17.70 -9.08 47.44
CA GLU A 390 -17.49 -10.40 48.02
C GLU A 390 -17.17 -10.31 49.52
N GLU A 391 -16.23 -9.44 49.90
CA GLU A 391 -15.87 -9.19 51.31
C GLU A 391 -17.07 -8.69 52.13
N ARG A 392 -17.82 -7.73 51.60
CA ARG A 392 -19.01 -7.18 52.27
C ARG A 392 -20.12 -8.22 52.40
N THR A 393 -20.31 -9.06 51.39
CA THR A 393 -21.32 -10.13 51.41
C THR A 393 -20.94 -11.19 52.45
N ALA A 394 -19.67 -11.58 52.54
CA ALA A 394 -19.17 -12.50 53.55
C ALA A 394 -19.35 -11.95 54.98
N SER A 395 -18.97 -10.69 55.23
CA SER A 395 -19.14 -10.04 56.54
C SER A 395 -20.62 -9.90 56.93
N LEU A 396 -21.50 -9.60 55.97
CA LEU A 396 -22.94 -9.55 56.21
C LEU A 396 -23.49 -10.93 56.55
N GLN A 397 -23.03 -11.98 55.88
CA GLN A 397 -23.44 -13.35 56.16
C GLN A 397 -23.05 -13.78 57.59
N GLU A 398 -21.83 -13.46 58.02
CA GLU A 398 -21.36 -13.72 59.39
C GLU A 398 -22.23 -12.98 60.43
N LYS A 399 -22.55 -11.71 60.19
CA LYS A 399 -23.45 -10.95 61.07
C LYS A 399 -24.86 -11.52 61.11
N ILE A 400 -25.37 -12.02 59.99
CA ILE A 400 -26.68 -12.70 59.93
C ILE A 400 -26.63 -13.97 60.80
N GLU A 401 -25.59 -14.79 60.68
CA GLU A 401 -25.42 -16.00 61.49
C GLU A 401 -25.28 -15.69 62.99
N GLU A 402 -24.57 -14.63 63.35
CA GLU A 402 -24.42 -14.18 64.74
C GLU A 402 -25.76 -13.68 65.31
N LEU A 403 -26.51 -12.91 64.54
CA LEU A 403 -27.87 -12.46 64.89
C LEU A 403 -28.83 -13.64 65.04
N GLU A 404 -28.79 -14.63 64.15
CA GLU A 404 -29.60 -15.85 64.26
C GLU A 404 -29.25 -16.63 65.53
N LYS A 405 -27.97 -16.78 65.86
CA LYS A 405 -27.51 -17.45 67.07
C LYS A 405 -27.96 -16.70 68.33
N PHE A 406 -27.83 -15.38 68.35
CA PHE A 406 -28.30 -14.54 69.44
C PHE A 406 -29.82 -14.66 69.62
N ASN A 407 -30.58 -14.65 68.52
CA ASN A 407 -32.02 -14.81 68.54
C ASN A 407 -32.43 -16.19 69.10
N ARG A 408 -31.79 -17.28 68.64
CA ARG A 408 -32.02 -18.63 69.18
C ARG A 408 -31.76 -18.72 70.69
N LEU A 409 -30.67 -18.12 71.17
CA LEU A 409 -30.33 -18.08 72.60
C LEU A 409 -31.33 -17.25 73.41
N THR A 410 -31.79 -16.12 72.87
CA THR A 410 -32.76 -15.24 73.53
C THR A 410 -34.12 -15.91 73.63
N VAL A 411 -34.62 -16.49 72.52
CA VAL A 411 -35.87 -17.27 72.51
C VAL A 411 -35.77 -18.47 73.45
N GLY A 412 -34.64 -19.18 73.46
CA GLY A 412 -34.42 -20.30 74.38
C GLY A 412 -34.42 -19.87 75.85
N ARG A 413 -33.85 -18.70 76.18
CA ARG A 413 -33.91 -18.12 77.53
C ARG A 413 -35.33 -17.72 77.92
N GLU A 414 -36.09 -17.11 77.02
CA GLU A 414 -37.49 -16.76 77.30
C GLU A 414 -38.34 -18.00 77.55
N LEU A 415 -38.18 -19.05 76.73
CA LEU A 415 -38.85 -20.34 76.95
C LEU A 415 -38.48 -20.97 78.30
N LYS A 416 -37.19 -20.96 78.68
CA LYS A 416 -36.74 -21.45 79.99
C LYS A 416 -37.27 -20.62 81.15
N MET A 417 -37.37 -19.31 80.98
CA MET A 417 -37.98 -18.39 81.95
C MET A 417 -39.47 -18.68 82.15
N ILE A 418 -40.18 -19.05 81.07
CA ILE A 418 -41.58 -19.47 81.15
C ILE A 418 -41.69 -20.79 81.94
N GLU A 419 -40.89 -21.81 81.61
CA GLU A 419 -40.84 -23.09 82.36
C GLU A 419 -40.55 -22.88 83.85
N LEU A 420 -39.51 -22.10 84.18
CA LEU A 420 -39.12 -21.85 85.56
C LEU A 420 -40.19 -21.07 86.32
N LYS A 421 -40.90 -20.14 85.68
CA LYS A 421 -42.04 -19.45 86.29
C LYS A 421 -43.20 -20.40 86.57
N GLU A 422 -43.46 -21.36 85.68
CA GLU A 422 -44.46 -22.41 85.92
C GLU A 422 -44.05 -23.35 87.06
N GLU A 423 -42.77 -23.73 87.15
CA GLU A 423 -42.23 -24.53 88.26
C GLU A 423 -42.29 -23.80 89.60
N ILE A 424 -41.88 -22.53 89.65
CA ILE A 424 -42.01 -21.69 90.86
C ILE A 424 -43.47 -21.66 91.31
N LYS A 425 -44.41 -21.47 90.38
CA LYS A 425 -45.83 -21.46 90.70
C LYS A 425 -46.30 -22.80 91.29
N LYS A 426 -45.89 -23.93 90.73
CA LYS A 426 -46.19 -25.26 91.27
C LYS A 426 -45.60 -25.48 92.66
N LEU A 427 -44.34 -25.08 92.86
CA LEU A 427 -43.65 -25.21 94.15
C LEU A 427 -44.26 -24.29 95.22
N GLU A 428 -44.71 -23.10 94.85
CA GLU A 428 -45.46 -22.20 95.74
C GLU A 428 -46.80 -22.81 96.15
N GLU A 429 -47.54 -23.41 95.21
CA GLU A 429 -48.79 -24.14 95.49
C GLU A 429 -48.55 -25.36 96.41
N GLU A 430 -47.43 -26.07 96.28
CA GLU A 430 -47.03 -27.17 97.17
C GLU A 430 -46.59 -26.69 98.56
N LEU A 431 -45.86 -25.57 98.65
CA LEU A 431 -45.48 -24.92 99.91
C LEU A 431 -46.70 -24.41 100.70
N GLU A 432 -47.71 -23.87 100.00
CA GLU A 432 -48.97 -23.50 100.63
C GLU A 432 -49.74 -24.71 101.17
N LYS A 433 -49.66 -25.87 100.50
CA LYS A 433 -50.25 -27.12 101.01
C LYS A 433 -49.52 -27.64 102.25
N HIS A 434 -48.19 -27.52 102.31
CA HIS A 434 -47.41 -27.94 103.47
C HIS A 434 -47.51 -27.00 104.67
N LYS A 435 -47.80 -25.70 104.48
CA LYS A 435 -48.06 -24.75 105.57
C LYS A 435 -49.45 -24.90 106.24
N LYS A 436 -50.33 -25.73 105.68
CA LYS A 436 -51.68 -26.01 106.21
C LYS A 436 -51.81 -27.37 106.91
N SER A 437 -50.71 -28.10 107.08
CA SER A 437 -50.58 -29.26 107.98
C SER A 437 -49.73 -28.88 109.18
#